data_AF-A0A7Y5ZFT8-F1
#
_entry.id   AF-A0A7Y5ZFT8-F1
#
_cell.length_a   1.000
_cell.length_b   1.000
_cell.length_c   1.000
_cell.angle_alpha   90.00
_cell.angle_beta   90.00
_cell.angle_gamma   90.00
#
_symmetry.space_group_name_H-M   'P 1'
#
loop_
_entity.id
_entity.type
_entity.pdbx_description
1 polymer ?
#
loop_
_entity_poly.entity_id
_entity_poly.type
_entity_poly.pdbx_seq_one_letter_code
_entity_poly.pdbx_strand_id
1 'polypeptide(L)'
;MAEQLADIIDLPTEYVSWHSPAAALWVASTPTAYVGMVDRNHDGFVATDCTGRELGVYGTLESARVAVYGAWVAPAPAEEPSDQQSDHALIA
;
A
#
# COMPACT_ATOMS: atom_id res chain seq x y z
N MET A 1 30.46 -12.03 15.08
CA MET A 1 30.48 -10.98 14.04
C MET A 1 29.47 -11.43 13.00
N ALA A 2 28.18 -11.10 13.05
CA ALA A 2 27.50 -9.82 13.20
C ALA A 2 27.63 -8.89 11.97
N GLU A 3 27.28 -9.38 10.78
CA GLU A 3 27.08 -8.52 9.59
C GLU A 3 26.04 -9.14 8.66
N GLN A 4 24.75 -8.85 8.85
CA GLN A 4 23.79 -8.79 7.73
C GLN A 4 22.62 -7.89 8.13
N LEU A 5 22.90 -6.58 8.17
CA LEU A 5 21.96 -5.50 8.52
C LEU A 5 21.66 -4.60 7.33
N ALA A 6 21.59 -5.14 6.12
CA ALA A 6 21.26 -4.34 4.94
C ALA A 6 20.53 -5.19 3.90
N ASP A 7 19.34 -5.67 4.26
CA ASP A 7 18.30 -5.84 3.25
C ASP A 7 17.31 -4.70 3.48
N ILE A 8 17.70 -3.52 2.98
CA ILE A 8 16.73 -2.47 2.68
C ILE A 8 15.99 -3.06 1.49
N ILE A 9 15.00 -3.91 1.80
CA ILE A 9 14.33 -4.69 0.78
C ILE A 9 13.48 -3.69 -0.01
N ASP A 10 14.04 -3.20 -1.11
CA ASP A 10 13.27 -2.98 -2.34
C ASP A 10 12.63 -4.35 -2.60
N LEU A 11 11.49 -4.64 -1.97
CA LEU A 11 10.80 -5.93 -2.14
C LEU A 11 10.27 -5.89 -3.56
N PRO A 12 10.87 -6.62 -4.52
CA PRO A 12 10.31 -6.65 -5.84
C PRO A 12 8.89 -7.25 -5.75
N THR A 13 7.99 -6.72 -6.57
CA THR A 13 6.58 -7.16 -6.63
C THR A 13 6.43 -8.66 -6.92
N GLU A 14 7.51 -9.34 -7.32
CA GLU A 14 7.62 -10.80 -7.48
C GLU A 14 7.41 -11.60 -6.18
N TYR A 15 7.56 -10.99 -5.00
CA TYR A 15 7.33 -11.68 -3.71
C TYR A 15 5.89 -11.59 -3.20
N VAL A 16 5.01 -10.86 -3.90
CA VAL A 16 3.61 -10.73 -3.48
C VAL A 16 2.82 -11.95 -3.92
N SER A 17 2.38 -12.73 -2.94
CA SER A 17 1.50 -13.86 -3.13
C SER A 17 0.05 -13.44 -2.92
N TRP A 18 -0.85 -13.92 -3.79
CA TRP A 18 -2.29 -13.73 -3.65
C TRP A 18 -2.94 -15.00 -3.12
N HIS A 19 -3.70 -14.85 -2.04
CA HIS A 19 -4.47 -15.92 -1.41
C HIS A 19 -5.97 -15.60 -1.46
N SER A 20 -6.81 -16.63 -1.51
CA SER A 20 -8.27 -16.47 -1.53
C SER A 20 -8.89 -17.18 -0.32
N PRO A 21 -8.88 -16.57 0.87
CA PRO A 21 -9.38 -17.20 2.09
C PRO A 21 -10.91 -17.39 2.09
N ALA A 22 -11.64 -16.61 1.28
CA ALA A 22 -13.08 -16.73 1.11
C ALA A 22 -13.46 -16.58 -0.37
N ALA A 23 -14.65 -17.08 -0.73
CA ALA A 23 -15.26 -16.74 -2.01
C ALA A 23 -15.43 -15.22 -2.06
N ALA A 24 -15.02 -14.59 -3.18
CA ALA A 24 -15.02 -13.15 -3.38
C ALA A 24 -13.95 -12.32 -2.63
N LEU A 25 -13.00 -12.94 -1.92
CA LEU A 25 -11.90 -12.21 -1.25
C LEU A 25 -10.54 -12.66 -1.74
N TRP A 26 -9.67 -11.72 -2.10
CA TRP A 26 -8.27 -11.95 -2.47
C TRP A 26 -7.36 -11.09 -1.60
N VAL A 27 -6.42 -11.72 -0.91
CA VAL A 27 -5.48 -11.06 -0.01
C VAL A 27 -4.09 -11.12 -0.62
N ALA A 28 -3.43 -9.97 -0.71
CA ALA A 28 -2.04 -9.82 -1.11
C ALA A 28 -1.14 -9.77 0.13
N SER A 29 -0.14 -10.63 0.18
CA SER A 29 0.86 -10.66 1.24
C SER A 29 2.23 -11.03 0.70
N THR A 30 3.28 -10.45 1.27
CA THR A 30 4.64 -10.94 1.15
C THR A 30 4.93 -11.92 2.28
N PRO A 31 6.08 -12.63 2.27
CA PRO A 31 6.49 -13.48 3.39
C PRO A 31 6.64 -12.74 4.72
N THR A 32 6.81 -11.42 4.67
CA THR A 32 7.13 -10.58 5.83
C THR A 32 6.01 -9.60 6.20
N ALA A 33 5.06 -9.33 5.31
CA ALA A 33 4.04 -8.29 5.52
C ALA A 33 2.74 -8.51 4.75
N TYR A 34 1.67 -7.92 5.27
CA TYR A 34 0.41 -7.74 4.55
C TYR A 34 0.51 -6.54 3.59
N VAL A 35 0.10 -6.73 2.33
CA VAL A 35 0.19 -5.73 1.27
C VAL A 35 -1.16 -5.05 1.03
N GLY A 36 -2.25 -5.81 1.07
CA GLY A 36 -3.59 -5.31 0.84
C GLY A 36 -4.56 -6.42 0.47
N MET A 37 -5.77 -6.04 0.08
CA MET A 37 -6.80 -7.00 -0.31
C MET A 37 -7.71 -6.44 -1.40
N VAL A 38 -8.39 -7.35 -2.08
CA VAL A 38 -9.45 -7.07 -3.02
C VAL A 38 -10.68 -7.87 -2.59
N ASP A 39 -11.80 -7.18 -2.40
CA ASP A 39 -13.10 -7.79 -2.12
C ASP A 39 -14.03 -7.61 -3.32
N ARG A 40 -14.79 -8.65 -3.69
CA ARG A 40 -15.81 -8.57 -4.74
C ARG A 40 -17.15 -8.24 -4.11
N ASN A 41 -17.50 -6.96 -4.18
CA ASN A 41 -18.82 -6.45 -3.83
C ASN A 41 -19.77 -6.55 -5.05
N HIS A 42 -21.06 -6.22 -4.90
CA HIS A 42 -22.05 -6.26 -5.98
C HIS A 42 -21.64 -5.41 -7.21
N ASP A 43 -21.13 -4.19 -6.97
CA ASP A 43 -20.80 -3.21 -8.02
C ASP A 43 -19.43 -3.43 -8.69
N GLY A 44 -18.51 -4.14 -8.04
CA GLY A 44 -17.17 -4.38 -8.60
C GLY A 44 -16.20 -5.01 -7.62
N PHE A 45 -14.91 -4.87 -7.93
CA PHE A 45 -13.79 -5.31 -7.11
C PHE A 45 -13.25 -4.12 -6.32
N VAL A 46 -13.45 -4.12 -5.02
CA VAL A 46 -13.01 -3.09 -4.07
C VAL A 46 -11.56 -3.38 -3.70
N ALA A 47 -10.63 -2.49 -4.05
CA ALA A 47 -9.23 -2.61 -3.64
C ALA A 47 -9.00 -1.85 -2.32
N THR A 48 -8.31 -2.49 -1.39
CA THR A 48 -7.97 -1.94 -0.07
C THR A 48 -6.47 -2.11 0.17
N ASP A 49 -5.81 -1.08 0.67
CA ASP A 49 -4.37 -1.11 0.96
C ASP A 49 -4.05 -1.83 2.29
N CYS A 50 -2.76 -1.86 2.65
CA CYS A 50 -2.29 -2.46 3.89
C CYS A 50 -2.81 -1.75 5.16
N THR A 51 -3.20 -0.47 5.06
CA THR A 51 -3.75 0.31 6.18
C THR A 51 -5.26 0.15 6.36
N GLY A 52 -5.94 -0.51 5.42
CA GLY A 52 -7.40 -0.66 5.44
C GLY A 52 -8.15 0.48 4.74
N ARG A 53 -7.45 1.38 4.06
CA ARG A 53 -7.99 2.43 3.22
C ARG A 53 -8.46 1.86 1.88
N GLU A 54 -9.70 2.18 1.53
CA GLU A 54 -10.24 1.88 0.21
C GLU A 54 -9.54 2.75 -0.86
N LEU A 55 -8.94 2.09 -1.85
CA LEU A 55 -8.28 2.71 -3.00
C LEU A 55 -9.28 3.00 -4.12
N GLY A 56 -10.36 2.21 -4.19
CA GLY A 56 -11.48 2.40 -5.10
C GLY A 56 -12.12 1.09 -5.54
N VAL A 57 -13.13 1.22 -6.41
CA VAL A 57 -13.88 0.10 -6.99
C VAL A 57 -13.54 -0.04 -8.47
N TYR A 58 -13.18 -1.25 -8.88
CA TYR A 58 -12.73 -1.57 -10.23
C TYR A 58 -13.66 -2.58 -10.90
N GLY A 59 -13.81 -2.47 -12.22
CA GLY A 59 -14.64 -3.41 -12.99
C GLY A 59 -14.04 -4.81 -13.13
N THR A 60 -12.73 -4.98 -12.86
CA THR A 60 -12.03 -6.26 -12.98
C THR A 60 -11.07 -6.49 -11.82
N LEU A 61 -10.82 -7.76 -11.51
CA LEU A 61 -9.88 -8.18 -10.47
C LEU A 61 -8.46 -7.69 -10.77
N GLU A 62 -8.01 -7.78 -12.03
CA GLU A 62 -6.66 -7.37 -12.42
C GLU A 62 -6.42 -5.87 -12.20
N SER A 63 -7.40 -5.01 -12.53
CA SER A 63 -7.30 -3.57 -12.24
C SER A 63 -7.23 -3.28 -10.74
N ALA A 64 -8.02 -4.00 -9.93
CA ALA A 64 -7.97 -3.87 -8.48
C ALA A 64 -6.63 -4.30 -7.89
N ARG A 65 -6.04 -5.40 -8.40
CA ARG A 65 -4.70 -5.85 -8.01
C ARG A 65 -3.64 -4.80 -8.31
N VAL A 66 -3.65 -4.24 -9.52
CA VAL A 66 -2.72 -3.17 -9.92
C VAL A 66 -2.83 -1.97 -8.98
N ALA A 67 -4.03 -1.61 -8.53
CA ALA A 67 -4.22 -0.54 -7.57
C ALA A 67 -3.58 -0.84 -6.20
N VAL A 68 -3.78 -2.05 -5.68
CA VAL A 68 -3.14 -2.50 -4.42
C VAL A 68 -1.60 -2.45 -4.55
N TYR A 69 -1.06 -2.93 -5.67
CA TYR A 69 0.38 -2.84 -5.94
C TYR A 69 0.87 -1.39 -6.03
N GLY A 70 0.13 -0.54 -6.75
CA GLY A 70 0.47 0.87 -6.90
C GLY A 70 0.51 1.60 -5.56
N ALA A 71 -0.44 1.33 -4.67
CA ALA A 71 -0.47 1.93 -3.34
C ALA A 71 0.67 1.46 -2.42
N TRP A 72 1.10 0.20 -2.57
CA TRP A 72 2.19 -0.35 -1.78
C TRP A 72 3.58 0.10 -2.26
N VAL A 73 3.77 0.21 -3.59
CA VAL A 73 5.03 0.69 -4.18
C VAL A 73 5.14 2.21 -4.11
N ALA A 74 4.02 2.93 -4.15
CA ALA A 74 4.05 4.38 -4.02
C ALA A 74 4.71 4.73 -2.68
N PRO A 75 5.77 5.56 -2.66
CA PRO A 75 6.26 6.09 -1.40
C PRO A 75 5.07 6.78 -0.74
N ALA A 76 4.79 6.42 0.52
CA ALA A 76 3.78 7.11 1.31
C ALA A 76 3.97 8.62 1.05
N PRO A 77 2.91 9.37 0.66
CA PRO A 77 3.06 10.80 0.48
C PRO A 77 3.68 11.28 1.77
N ALA A 78 4.91 11.79 1.67
CA ALA A 78 5.62 12.32 2.81
C ALA A 78 4.60 13.19 3.51
N GLU A 79 4.27 12.87 4.77
CA GLU A 79 3.59 13.81 5.63
C GLU A 79 4.41 15.08 5.47
N GLU A 80 3.88 16.05 4.72
CA GLU A 80 4.48 17.36 4.60
C GLU A 80 4.65 17.77 6.06
N PRO A 81 5.88 17.98 6.55
CA PRO A 81 6.05 18.43 7.91
C PRO A 81 5.23 19.70 8.00
N SER A 82 4.14 19.62 8.73
CA SER A 82 3.34 20.76 9.15
C SER A 82 4.20 21.51 10.16
N ASP A 83 5.30 22.09 9.68
CA ASP A 83 6.14 22.99 10.42
C ASP A 83 5.45 24.34 10.40
N GLN A 84 4.52 24.44 11.32
CA GLN A 84 4.12 25.68 11.91
C GLN A 84 5.34 26.32 12.60
N GLN A 85 6.12 27.11 11.87
CA GLN A 85 7.00 28.10 12.47
C GLN A 85 6.66 29.51 11.95
N SER A 86 5.73 30.11 12.68
CA SER A 86 5.64 31.54 12.86
C SER A 86 7.02 32.15 13.21
N ASP A 87 7.16 33.43 12.89
CA ASP A 87 8.24 34.37 13.26
C ASP A 87 9.42 34.48 12.29
N HIS A 88 9.23 35.28 11.24
CA HIS A 88 10.29 36.18 10.78
C HIS A 88 9.79 37.63 10.90
N ALA A 89 9.69 38.09 12.15
CA ALA A 89 9.82 39.51 12.44
C ALA A 89 11.27 39.94 12.15
N LEU A 90 11.57 40.42 10.93
CA LEU A 90 12.66 41.38 10.72
C LEU A 90 12.66 42.01 9.31
N ILE A 91 11.92 43.10 9.11
CA ILE A 91 12.27 44.26 8.25
C ILE A 91 11.15 45.29 8.45
N ALA A 92 11.36 46.54 8.87
CA ALA A 92 12.51 47.45 8.82
C ALA A 92 12.43 48.48 9.96
#